data_AF-A0A1B3MXC8-F1
#
_entry.id   AF-A0A1B3MXC8-F1
#
_cell.length_a   1.000
_cell.length_b   1.000
_cell.length_c   1.000
_cell.angle_alpha   90.00
_cell.angle_beta   90.00
_cell.angle_gamma   90.00
#
_symmetry.space_group_name_H-M   'P 1'
#
loop_
_entity.id
_entity.type
_entity.pdbx_description
1 polymer ?
#
loop_
_entity_poly.entity_id
_entity_poly.type
_entity_poly.pdbx_seq_one_letter_code
_entity_poly.pdbx_strand_id
1 'polypeptide(L)'
;MSINVALGTYILPADHKVWKYFPGKDYKFHDVVSETAVALIDVRDLNDLGNDPDEWDYDELLDHIAADRIERRVEAGAARPDRFVRSAGDQATLTFLQGLFFTAKKGDLVVMPDKGYTTGVKIGMLLDKRGVLKTVTAKDSNDEKYTYYGRRVKWVGEIEKRKLGDDLIAQLHSLAAFFDLGRSRYEEIYDKAFDDYVYDGSFVSTFRTSKNIFTSKDNLLSSLWFELIEVLEEARENDEDLKVDNIYELAVDSEINEDDRNDLSIYVQSPGWFRWRSQKIEPLAAIALFAMATANVPYAEAREATVSAQIVRKADDQCLGDVDETVKRYLELLGKDRWEQACKLAVKAETQATLKANATLKNSENHATLRK
;
A
#
# COMPACT_ATOMS: atom_id res chain seq x y z
N MET A 1 -7.15 -31.86 -0.92
CA MET A 1 -6.14 -30.85 -1.31
C MET A 1 -6.43 -29.61 -0.48
N SER A 2 -5.45 -29.03 0.21
CA SER A 2 -5.73 -27.82 1.02
C SER A 2 -5.64 -26.57 0.14
N ILE A 3 -6.66 -25.73 0.20
CA ILE A 3 -6.70 -24.48 -0.58
C ILE A 3 -6.09 -23.37 0.27
N ASN A 4 -5.17 -22.59 -0.31
CA ASN A 4 -4.72 -21.34 0.30
C ASN A 4 -5.25 -20.15 -0.51
N VAL A 5 -5.98 -19.25 0.13
CA VAL A 5 -6.47 -18.01 -0.44
C VAL A 5 -5.47 -16.90 -0.12
N ALA A 6 -4.65 -16.54 -1.11
CA ALA A 6 -3.74 -15.41 -1.00
C ALA A 6 -4.50 -14.11 -1.24
N LEU A 7 -4.79 -13.36 -0.16
CA LEU A 7 -5.69 -12.20 -0.17
C LEU A 7 -5.17 -11.02 -0.99
N GLY A 8 -3.85 -10.91 -1.15
CA GLY A 8 -3.22 -9.71 -1.74
C GLY A 8 -3.09 -8.53 -0.77
N THR A 9 -3.69 -8.62 0.42
CA THR A 9 -3.69 -7.62 1.49
C THR A 9 -2.31 -7.35 2.09
N TYR A 10 -2.04 -6.08 2.41
CA TYR A 10 -0.87 -5.67 3.19
C TYR A 10 -1.25 -5.45 4.66
N ILE A 11 -0.63 -6.20 5.58
CA ILE A 11 -0.79 -5.96 7.03
C ILE A 11 0.31 -5.02 7.48
N LEU A 12 -0.07 -3.78 7.82
CA LEU A 12 0.85 -2.71 8.17
C LEU A 12 1.02 -2.62 9.69
N PRO A 13 2.26 -2.50 10.21
CA PRO A 13 2.47 -2.35 11.65
C PRO A 13 2.01 -0.96 12.15
N ALA A 14 1.68 -0.83 13.43
CA ALA A 14 1.23 0.44 14.01
C ALA A 14 2.29 1.57 13.96
N ASP A 15 3.57 1.20 13.83
CA ASP A 15 4.69 2.12 13.62
C ASP A 15 5.08 2.27 12.14
N HIS A 16 4.23 1.85 11.21
CA HIS A 16 4.42 2.07 9.78
C HIS A 16 4.45 3.58 9.49
N LYS A 17 5.33 3.99 8.56
CA LYS A 17 5.56 5.40 8.24
C LYS A 17 5.38 5.67 6.76
N VAL A 18 4.90 6.88 6.47
CA VAL A 18 4.83 7.43 5.12
C VAL A 18 5.67 8.70 5.09
N TRP A 19 6.71 8.66 4.28
CA TRP A 19 7.69 9.73 4.16
C TRP A 19 7.43 10.54 2.90
N LYS A 20 7.38 11.87 2.98
CA LYS A 20 7.61 12.68 1.79
C LYS A 20 9.05 12.46 1.34
N TYR A 21 9.28 12.39 0.04
CA TYR A 21 10.61 12.30 -0.55
C TYR A 21 10.73 13.24 -1.75
N PHE A 22 11.79 14.04 -1.77
CA PHE A 22 12.08 14.99 -2.85
C PHE A 22 13.35 14.56 -3.62
N PRO A 23 13.26 14.29 -4.94
CA PRO A 23 14.36 13.72 -5.72
C PRO A 23 15.36 14.81 -6.17
N GLY A 24 16.03 15.41 -5.20
CA GLY A 24 17.02 16.47 -5.41
C GLY A 24 16.43 17.82 -5.79
N LYS A 25 17.25 18.88 -5.69
CA LYS A 25 16.79 20.26 -5.89
C LYS A 25 16.10 20.44 -7.25
N ASP A 26 14.99 21.18 -7.27
CA ASP A 26 14.20 21.47 -8.48
C ASP A 26 13.72 20.21 -9.25
N TYR A 27 13.60 19.07 -8.56
CA TYR A 27 13.17 17.77 -9.10
C TYR A 27 14.15 17.16 -10.12
N LYS A 28 15.42 17.57 -10.11
CA LYS A 28 16.39 17.18 -11.16
C LYS A 28 16.65 15.67 -11.28
N PHE A 29 16.45 14.89 -10.21
CA PHE A 29 16.61 13.42 -10.26
C PHE A 29 15.28 12.67 -10.37
N HIS A 30 14.18 13.36 -10.64
CA HIS A 30 12.86 12.73 -10.69
C HIS A 30 12.82 11.54 -11.67
N ASP A 31 13.30 11.75 -12.89
CA ASP A 31 13.28 10.72 -13.94
C ASP A 31 14.24 9.58 -13.61
N VAL A 32 15.44 9.91 -13.11
CA VAL A 32 16.42 8.93 -12.65
C VAL A 32 15.85 8.05 -11.54
N VAL A 33 15.24 8.64 -10.52
CA VAL A 33 14.64 7.89 -9.39
C VAL A 33 13.46 7.06 -9.86
N SER A 34 12.64 7.60 -10.77
CA SER A 34 11.50 6.89 -11.36
C SER A 34 11.94 5.64 -12.13
N GLU A 35 12.96 5.77 -12.98
CA GLU A 35 13.48 4.70 -13.84
C GLU A 35 14.30 3.66 -13.08
N THR A 36 15.20 4.12 -12.21
CA THR A 36 16.09 3.21 -11.45
C THR A 36 15.41 2.59 -10.24
N ALA A 37 14.29 3.17 -9.79
CA ALA A 37 13.59 2.79 -8.58
C ALA A 37 14.53 2.80 -7.34
N VAL A 38 15.39 3.82 -7.26
CA VAL A 38 16.25 4.10 -6.11
C VAL A 38 15.94 5.50 -5.60
N ALA A 39 15.46 5.63 -4.37
CA ALA A 39 15.29 6.93 -3.72
C ALA A 39 16.67 7.44 -3.28
N LEU A 40 17.21 8.43 -3.98
CA LEU A 40 18.56 8.97 -3.84
C LEU A 40 18.60 10.22 -2.93
N ILE A 41 19.74 10.45 -2.30
CA ILE A 41 20.11 11.73 -1.69
C ILE A 41 20.90 12.57 -2.70
N ASP A 42 20.63 13.87 -2.75
CA ASP A 42 21.32 14.83 -3.62
C ASP A 42 22.66 15.29 -3.02
N VAL A 43 23.56 14.32 -2.80
CA VAL A 43 24.95 14.52 -2.35
C VAL A 43 25.86 13.66 -3.21
N ARG A 44 26.89 14.26 -3.82
CA ARG A 44 27.80 13.56 -4.73
C ARG A 44 28.80 12.71 -3.96
N ASP A 45 29.16 11.56 -4.53
CA ASP A 45 30.36 10.77 -4.23
C ASP A 45 30.62 10.50 -2.74
N LEU A 46 29.59 10.05 -2.02
CA LEU A 46 29.74 9.57 -0.63
C LEU A 46 30.65 8.34 -0.49
N ASN A 47 31.21 7.82 -1.60
CA ASN A 47 32.13 6.67 -1.59
C ASN A 47 33.40 6.97 -0.77
N ASP A 48 33.79 8.25 -0.66
CA ASP A 48 34.99 8.68 0.05
C ASP A 48 34.91 8.47 1.57
N LEU A 49 33.69 8.35 2.11
CA LEU A 49 33.43 8.08 3.53
C LEU A 49 33.51 6.58 3.89
N GLY A 50 33.77 5.72 2.90
CA GLY A 50 33.83 4.28 3.07
C GLY A 50 32.54 3.55 2.65
N ASN A 51 32.61 2.22 2.64
CA ASN A 51 31.56 1.37 2.07
C ASN A 51 30.42 1.06 3.04
N ASP A 52 30.64 1.21 4.36
CA ASP A 52 29.63 0.93 5.39
C ASP A 52 29.08 2.24 5.96
N PRO A 53 27.82 2.61 5.65
CA PRO A 53 27.21 3.82 6.18
C PRO A 53 27.06 3.85 7.69
N ASP A 54 27.05 2.69 8.36
CA ASP A 54 26.98 2.62 9.82
C ASP A 54 28.31 3.06 10.48
N GLU A 55 29.41 3.15 9.73
CA GLU A 55 30.73 3.61 10.19
C GLU A 55 30.99 5.10 9.88
N TRP A 56 30.11 5.78 9.14
CA TRP A 56 30.30 7.18 8.77
C TRP A 56 30.22 8.11 9.97
N ASP A 57 31.26 8.92 10.18
CA ASP A 57 31.25 9.96 11.19
C ASP A 57 30.31 11.11 10.80
N TYR A 58 29.56 11.62 11.78
CA TYR A 58 28.55 12.64 11.56
C TYR A 58 29.16 13.98 11.14
N ASP A 59 30.29 14.37 11.75
CA ASP A 59 30.96 15.62 11.43
C ASP A 59 31.65 15.53 10.06
N GLU A 60 32.27 14.38 9.73
CA GLU A 60 32.84 14.13 8.41
C GLU A 60 31.78 14.16 7.30
N LEU A 61 30.62 13.52 7.54
CA LEU A 61 29.51 13.54 6.59
C LEU A 61 28.97 14.96 6.38
N LEU A 62 28.87 15.76 7.44
CA LEU A 62 28.43 17.15 7.34
C LEU A 62 29.45 18.03 6.60
N ASP A 63 30.74 17.80 6.81
CA ASP A 63 31.81 18.48 6.09
C ASP A 63 31.81 18.09 4.61
N HIS A 64 31.56 16.82 4.28
CA HIS A 64 31.38 16.35 2.90
C HIS A 64 30.19 17.03 2.21
N ILE A 65 29.04 17.11 2.88
CA ILE A 65 27.86 17.83 2.36
C ILE A 65 28.19 19.31 2.11
N ALA A 66 28.88 19.96 3.05
CA ALA A 66 29.26 21.35 2.92
C ALA A 66 30.26 21.57 1.76
N ALA A 67 31.20 20.64 1.59
CA ALA A 67 32.16 20.64 0.48
C ALA A 67 31.45 20.45 -0.87
N ASP A 68 30.60 19.43 -1.03
CA ASP A 68 29.81 19.20 -2.25
C ASP A 68 29.05 20.48 -2.64
N ARG A 69 28.28 21.06 -1.71
CA ARG A 69 27.56 22.32 -1.95
C ARG A 69 28.46 23.45 -2.44
N ILE A 70 29.66 23.60 -1.88
CA ILE A 70 30.61 24.66 -2.27
C ILE A 70 31.19 24.37 -3.65
N GLU A 71 31.59 23.13 -3.93
CA GLU A 71 32.08 22.73 -5.25
C GLU A 71 31.03 23.01 -6.34
N ARG A 72 29.75 22.66 -6.11
CA ARG A 72 28.68 23.00 -7.07
C ARG A 72 28.56 24.50 -7.33
N ARG A 73 28.77 25.33 -6.30
CA ARG A 73 28.73 26.80 -6.45
C ARG A 73 29.93 27.31 -7.25
N VAL A 74 31.11 26.74 -7.02
CA VAL A 74 32.33 27.09 -7.75
C VAL A 74 32.20 26.68 -9.22
N GLU A 75 31.69 25.48 -9.50
CA GLU A 75 31.34 25.02 -10.85
C GLU A 75 30.31 25.95 -11.53
N ALA A 76 29.36 26.49 -10.77
CA ALA A 76 28.40 27.49 -11.25
C ALA A 76 29.00 28.92 -11.38
N GLY A 77 30.30 29.10 -11.16
CA GLY A 77 31.03 30.35 -11.35
C GLY A 77 31.24 31.21 -10.11
N ALA A 78 30.91 30.72 -8.90
CA ALA A 78 31.23 31.43 -7.66
C ALA A 78 32.74 31.38 -7.37
N ALA A 79 33.26 32.40 -6.69
CA ALA A 79 34.63 32.37 -6.18
C ALA A 79 34.78 31.26 -5.12
N ARG A 80 35.88 30.51 -5.19
CA ARG A 80 36.20 29.48 -4.19
C ARG A 80 36.49 30.15 -2.84
N PRO A 81 35.78 29.81 -1.77
CA PRO A 81 36.03 30.39 -0.46
C PRO A 81 37.31 29.81 0.16
N ASP A 82 38.00 30.60 0.98
CA ASP A 82 39.20 30.15 1.70
C ASP A 82 38.91 29.09 2.77
N ARG A 83 37.65 29.00 3.22
CA ARG A 83 37.19 28.04 4.23
C ARG A 83 35.80 27.53 3.91
N PHE A 84 35.57 26.25 4.16
CA PHE A 84 34.26 25.64 4.06
C PHE A 84 33.48 25.88 5.35
N VAL A 85 32.38 26.62 5.26
CA VAL A 85 31.52 26.95 6.40
C VAL A 85 30.20 26.20 6.26
N ARG A 86 29.91 25.36 7.26
CA ARG A 86 28.64 24.64 7.41
C ARG A 86 27.47 25.63 7.48
N SER A 87 26.36 25.28 6.86
CA SER A 87 25.14 26.09 6.81
C SER A 87 23.92 25.32 7.29
N ALA A 88 22.82 26.03 7.57
CA ALA A 88 21.56 25.40 7.91
C ALA A 88 21.03 24.46 6.80
N GLY A 89 21.36 24.75 5.53
CA GLY A 89 21.03 23.86 4.41
C GLY A 89 21.78 22.53 4.47
N ASP A 90 23.04 22.54 4.88
CA ASP A 90 23.85 21.32 5.00
C ASP A 90 23.29 20.43 6.11
N GLN A 91 22.85 21.03 7.22
CA GLN A 91 22.15 20.31 8.30
C GLN A 91 20.81 19.72 7.86
N ALA A 92 20.06 20.43 7.03
CA ALA A 92 18.81 19.91 6.47
C ALA A 92 19.05 18.71 5.53
N THR A 93 20.09 18.78 4.69
CA THR A 93 20.51 17.65 3.84
C THR A 93 20.97 16.46 4.67
N LEU A 94 21.72 16.70 5.76
CA LEU A 94 22.12 15.65 6.70
C LEU A 94 20.91 15.00 7.38
N THR A 95 19.92 15.81 7.81
CA THR A 95 18.67 15.30 8.38
C THR A 95 17.90 14.45 7.37
N PHE A 96 17.86 14.84 6.10
CA PHE A 96 17.29 14.03 5.02
C PHE A 96 18.03 12.70 4.90
N LEU A 97 19.37 12.74 4.79
CA LEU A 97 20.19 11.54 4.71
C LEU A 97 19.93 10.60 5.90
N GLN A 98 19.92 11.12 7.13
CA GLN A 98 19.61 10.34 8.32
C GLN A 98 18.19 9.74 8.30
N GLY A 99 17.23 10.53 7.82
CA GLY A 99 15.86 10.10 7.62
C GLY A 99 15.78 8.90 6.67
N LEU A 100 16.36 9.03 5.48
CA LEU A 100 16.24 8.02 4.44
C LEU A 100 17.11 6.78 4.72
N PHE A 101 18.36 6.95 5.16
CA PHE A 101 19.32 5.85 5.28
C PHE A 101 19.15 5.06 6.58
N PHE A 102 18.88 5.75 7.68
CA PHE A 102 18.95 5.15 9.02
C PHE A 102 17.62 5.12 9.77
N THR A 103 16.71 6.06 9.51
CA THR A 103 15.43 6.15 10.23
C THR A 103 14.32 5.37 9.54
N ALA A 104 14.11 5.59 8.24
CA ALA A 104 13.07 4.92 7.48
C ALA A 104 13.32 3.42 7.43
N LYS A 105 12.28 2.62 7.63
CA LYS A 105 12.39 1.16 7.74
C LYS A 105 12.05 0.49 6.42
N LYS A 106 12.50 -0.76 6.26
CA LYS A 106 12.01 -1.61 5.16
C LYS A 106 10.49 -1.70 5.24
N GLY A 107 9.81 -1.55 4.11
CA GLY A 107 8.35 -1.61 4.02
C GLY A 107 7.66 -0.26 4.21
N ASP A 108 8.30 0.74 4.81
CA ASP A 108 7.73 2.09 4.87
C ASP A 108 7.55 2.67 3.46
N LEU A 109 6.61 3.60 3.32
CA LEU A 109 6.34 4.25 2.03
C LEU A 109 7.11 5.56 1.89
N VAL A 110 7.53 5.84 0.66
CA VAL A 110 8.02 7.15 0.21
C VAL A 110 7.06 7.72 -0.83
N VAL A 111 6.76 9.00 -0.71
CA VAL A 111 5.83 9.74 -1.57
C VAL A 111 6.63 10.80 -2.32
N MET A 112 6.78 10.59 -3.61
CA MET A 112 7.56 11.43 -4.51
C MET A 112 6.62 12.26 -5.39
N PRO A 113 6.41 13.56 -5.09
CA PRO A 113 5.64 14.42 -5.97
C PRO A 113 6.43 14.77 -7.23
N ASP A 114 5.75 14.90 -8.36
CA ASP A 114 6.32 15.49 -9.59
C ASP A 114 6.43 17.01 -9.46
N LYS A 115 7.06 17.69 -10.43
CA LYS A 115 7.08 19.16 -10.47
C LYS A 115 5.74 19.76 -10.92
N GLY A 116 5.14 20.62 -10.09
CA GLY A 116 3.90 21.37 -10.42
C GLY A 116 2.68 20.93 -9.60
N TYR A 117 1.56 21.63 -9.71
CA TYR A 117 0.34 21.34 -8.92
C TYR A 117 -0.59 20.30 -9.57
N THR A 118 -0.50 20.13 -10.89
CA THR A 118 -1.41 19.27 -11.67
C THR A 118 -0.76 17.95 -12.09
N THR A 119 0.45 17.67 -11.63
CA THR A 119 1.26 16.51 -12.03
C THR A 119 1.03 15.32 -11.10
N GLY A 120 1.73 14.22 -11.36
CA GLY A 120 1.63 12.99 -10.58
C GLY A 120 2.30 13.05 -9.21
N VAL A 121 2.02 12.03 -8.43
CA VAL A 121 2.71 11.65 -7.21
C VAL A 121 2.95 10.15 -7.30
N LYS A 122 4.21 9.73 -7.24
CA LYS A 122 4.59 8.32 -7.16
C LYS A 122 4.69 7.90 -5.70
N ILE A 123 4.17 6.72 -5.40
CA ILE A 123 4.23 6.10 -4.07
C ILE A 123 5.06 4.84 -4.18
N GLY A 124 6.16 4.78 -3.43
CA GLY A 124 7.11 3.69 -3.45
C GLY A 124 7.25 3.03 -2.07
N MET A 125 7.37 1.71 -2.03
CA MET A 125 7.67 0.96 -0.81
C MET A 125 9.17 0.68 -0.71
N LEU A 126 9.81 1.04 0.40
CA LEU A 126 11.24 0.79 0.63
C LEU A 126 11.53 -0.71 0.75
N LEU A 127 12.47 -1.22 -0.05
CA LEU A 127 12.77 -2.66 -0.11
C LEU A 127 13.95 -3.08 0.76
N ASP A 128 14.90 -2.17 0.95
CA ASP A 128 16.14 -2.42 1.66
C ASP A 128 15.98 -2.21 3.17
N LYS A 129 16.85 -2.80 3.99
CA LYS A 129 16.94 -2.49 5.43
C LYS A 129 17.64 -1.13 5.62
N ARG A 130 17.60 -0.58 6.84
CA ARG A 130 18.43 0.59 7.21
C ARG A 130 19.90 0.29 6.94
N GLY A 131 20.67 1.29 6.52
CA GLY A 131 22.10 1.18 6.19
C GLY A 131 22.41 0.43 4.87
N VAL A 132 21.46 -0.33 4.30
CA VAL A 132 21.67 -1.02 3.02
C VAL A 132 21.40 -0.07 1.87
N LEU A 133 22.47 0.47 1.28
CA LEU A 133 22.40 1.46 0.21
C LEU A 133 22.65 0.86 -1.18
N LYS A 134 22.17 1.58 -2.18
CA LYS A 134 22.47 1.39 -3.60
C LYS A 134 23.04 2.65 -4.20
N THR A 135 23.98 2.47 -5.12
CA THR A 135 24.54 3.55 -5.91
C THR A 135 23.84 3.66 -7.25
N VAL A 136 23.66 4.88 -7.72
CA VAL A 136 23.19 5.22 -9.07
C VAL A 136 24.13 6.27 -9.64
N THR A 137 24.62 6.06 -10.85
CA THR A 137 25.36 7.09 -11.58
C THR A 137 24.37 7.95 -12.35
N ALA A 138 24.31 9.24 -12.03
CA ALA A 138 23.39 10.18 -12.66
C ALA A 138 24.11 11.47 -13.07
N LYS A 139 23.54 12.18 -14.03
CA LYS A 139 24.03 13.51 -14.40
C LYS A 139 23.59 14.55 -13.38
N ASP A 140 24.48 15.44 -13.01
CA ASP A 140 24.11 16.64 -12.25
C ASP A 140 23.78 17.83 -13.20
N SER A 141 23.47 19.00 -12.63
CA SER A 141 23.13 20.22 -13.35
C SER A 141 24.24 20.75 -14.29
N ASN A 142 25.48 20.30 -14.11
CA ASN A 142 26.63 20.61 -14.97
C ASN A 142 26.83 19.57 -16.10
N ASP A 143 25.88 18.65 -16.30
CA ASP A 143 25.93 17.52 -17.24
C ASP A 143 27.00 16.45 -16.97
N GLU A 144 27.83 16.61 -15.93
CA GLU A 144 28.79 15.61 -15.48
C GLU A 144 28.10 14.49 -14.69
N LYS A 145 28.71 13.30 -14.74
CA LYS A 145 28.18 12.11 -14.06
C LYS A 145 28.86 11.92 -12.72
N TYR A 146 28.05 11.77 -11.67
CA TYR A 146 28.49 11.50 -10.31
C TYR A 146 27.79 10.27 -9.75
N THR A 147 28.33 9.73 -8.67
CA THR A 147 27.71 8.62 -7.94
C THR A 147 26.80 9.17 -6.84
N TYR A 148 25.56 8.72 -6.82
CA TYR A 148 24.57 9.06 -5.80
C TYR A 148 24.16 7.82 -5.03
N TYR A 149 23.92 7.98 -3.73
CA TYR A 149 23.50 6.90 -2.85
C TYR A 149 22.01 7.02 -2.52
N GLY A 150 21.37 5.87 -2.38
CA GLY A 150 19.95 5.77 -2.08
C GLY A 150 19.52 4.40 -1.61
N ARG A 151 18.20 4.19 -1.53
CA ARG A 151 17.59 2.89 -1.18
C ARG A 151 16.59 2.48 -2.24
N ARG A 152 16.50 1.17 -2.52
CA ARG A 152 15.55 0.67 -3.52
C ARG A 152 14.13 0.86 -3.04
N VAL A 153 13.28 1.25 -3.99
CA VAL A 153 11.85 1.37 -3.83
C VAL A 153 11.15 0.45 -4.82
N LYS A 154 9.99 -0.08 -4.46
CA LYS A 154 9.03 -0.65 -5.42
C LYS A 154 7.92 0.36 -5.57
N TRP A 155 7.74 0.92 -6.76
CA TRP A 155 6.58 1.76 -7.05
C TRP A 155 5.30 0.92 -6.92
N VAL A 156 4.43 1.31 -5.98
CA VAL A 156 3.18 0.61 -5.65
C VAL A 156 1.94 1.42 -6.02
N GLY A 157 2.08 2.72 -6.24
CA GLY A 157 0.98 3.57 -6.68
C GLY A 157 1.45 4.82 -7.41
N GLU A 158 0.56 5.38 -8.22
CA GLU A 158 0.72 6.68 -8.87
C GLU A 158 -0.62 7.39 -8.91
N ILE A 159 -0.63 8.68 -8.55
CA ILE A 159 -1.87 9.47 -8.49
C ILE A 159 -1.63 10.92 -8.92
N GLU A 160 -2.59 11.48 -9.64
CA GLU A 160 -2.64 12.92 -9.91
C GLU A 160 -2.83 13.70 -8.60
N LYS A 161 -1.96 14.69 -8.33
CA LYS A 161 -2.01 15.50 -7.10
C LYS A 161 -3.38 16.06 -6.77
N ARG A 162 -4.14 16.51 -7.77
CA ARG A 162 -5.49 17.09 -7.59
C ARG A 162 -6.53 16.12 -7.02
N LYS A 163 -6.22 14.82 -6.98
CA LYS A 163 -7.08 13.78 -6.37
C LYS A 163 -6.72 13.54 -4.90
N LEU A 164 -5.75 14.29 -4.36
CA LEU A 164 -5.36 14.28 -2.96
C LEU A 164 -6.05 15.45 -2.23
N GLY A 165 -6.22 15.33 -0.92
CA GLY A 165 -6.74 16.38 -0.05
C GLY A 165 -5.80 17.58 0.00
N ASP A 166 -6.39 18.77 0.13
CA ASP A 166 -5.66 20.05 0.10
C ASP A 166 -4.52 20.12 1.12
N ASP A 167 -4.72 19.57 2.32
CA ASP A 167 -3.71 19.51 3.37
C ASP A 167 -2.52 18.63 2.99
N LEU A 168 -2.76 17.45 2.38
CA LEU A 168 -1.69 16.60 1.88
C LEU A 168 -0.94 17.28 0.71
N ILE A 169 -1.65 17.94 -0.21
CA ILE A 169 -1.03 18.72 -1.29
C ILE A 169 -0.11 19.80 -0.70
N ALA A 170 -0.58 20.56 0.31
CA ALA A 170 0.22 21.59 0.96
C ALA A 170 1.52 21.01 1.56
N GLN A 171 1.46 19.85 2.21
CA GLN A 171 2.65 19.17 2.74
C GLN A 171 3.61 18.72 1.64
N LEU A 172 3.09 18.16 0.54
CA LEU A 172 3.93 17.73 -0.60
C LEU A 172 4.65 18.90 -1.28
N HIS A 173 4.13 20.13 -1.16
CA HIS A 173 4.73 21.35 -1.71
C HIS A 173 5.70 22.08 -0.75
N SER A 174 5.88 21.59 0.48
CA SER A 174 6.86 22.16 1.41
C SER A 174 8.30 22.08 0.90
N LEU A 175 9.21 22.90 1.45
CA LEU A 175 10.63 22.89 1.07
C LEU A 175 11.42 21.72 1.68
N ALA A 176 10.92 21.09 2.74
CA ALA A 176 11.60 19.98 3.39
C ALA A 176 11.65 18.76 2.46
N ALA A 177 12.85 18.24 2.21
CA ALA A 177 13.07 17.19 1.21
C ALA A 177 12.62 15.81 1.69
N PHE A 178 12.67 15.55 3.00
CA PHE A 178 12.25 14.27 3.57
C PHE A 178 11.78 14.43 5.00
N PHE A 179 10.54 14.01 5.25
CA PHE A 179 9.93 14.04 6.58
C PHE A 179 8.71 13.13 6.61
N ASP A 180 8.29 12.77 7.83
CA ASP A 180 7.08 11.99 8.07
C ASP A 180 5.83 12.84 7.78
N LEU A 181 4.96 12.38 6.88
CA LEU A 181 3.70 13.06 6.56
C LEU A 181 2.71 13.11 7.74
N GLY A 182 2.92 12.29 8.77
CA GLY A 182 2.05 12.20 9.94
C GLY A 182 0.81 11.34 9.71
N ARG A 183 0.36 10.68 10.80
CA ARG A 183 -0.66 9.63 10.76
C ARG A 183 -1.98 10.03 10.10
N SER A 184 -2.42 11.29 10.27
CA SER A 184 -3.68 11.79 9.69
C SER A 184 -3.73 11.77 8.17
N ARG A 185 -2.60 11.56 7.49
CA ARG A 185 -2.49 11.54 6.02
C ARG A 185 -2.14 10.16 5.47
N TYR A 186 -1.92 9.17 6.35
CA TYR A 186 -1.44 7.86 5.93
C TYR A 186 -2.50 7.07 5.18
N GLU A 187 -3.74 7.05 5.67
CA GLU A 187 -4.84 6.32 5.04
C GLU A 187 -5.06 6.78 3.60
N GLU A 188 -5.03 8.09 3.35
CA GLU A 188 -5.14 8.62 2.00
C GLU A 188 -4.05 8.10 1.07
N ILE A 189 -2.81 7.93 1.57
CA ILE A 189 -1.71 7.35 0.80
C ILE A 189 -1.88 5.83 0.64
N TYR A 190 -2.29 5.11 1.69
CA TYR A 190 -2.52 3.67 1.64
C TYR A 190 -3.62 3.33 0.64
N ASP A 191 -4.70 4.10 0.61
CA ASP A 191 -5.80 4.02 -0.34
C ASP A 191 -5.37 4.13 -1.81
N LYS A 192 -4.18 4.67 -2.09
CA LYS A 192 -3.61 4.77 -3.45
C LYS A 192 -2.42 3.83 -3.67
N ALA A 193 -1.77 3.38 -2.60
CA ALA A 193 -0.64 2.47 -2.64
C ALA A 193 -1.08 1.00 -2.67
N PHE A 194 -2.19 0.71 -2.00
CA PHE A 194 -2.71 -0.63 -1.77
C PHE A 194 -4.20 -0.65 -2.08
N ASP A 195 -4.64 -1.74 -2.69
CA ASP A 195 -6.06 -1.99 -2.87
C ASP A 195 -6.66 -2.57 -1.58
N ASP A 196 -5.92 -3.47 -0.92
CA ASP A 196 -6.33 -4.13 0.32
C ASP A 196 -5.23 -3.97 1.37
N TYR A 197 -5.58 -3.49 2.56
CA TYR A 197 -4.63 -3.31 3.65
C TYR A 197 -5.31 -3.36 5.02
N VAL A 198 -4.50 -3.60 6.06
CA VAL A 198 -4.89 -3.47 7.46
C VAL A 198 -3.95 -2.46 8.12
N TYR A 199 -4.52 -1.46 8.78
CA TYR A 199 -3.76 -0.46 9.52
C TYR A 199 -4.59 0.13 10.66
N ASP A 200 -4.01 0.17 11.86
CA ASP A 200 -4.60 0.83 13.04
C ASP A 200 -6.04 0.38 13.35
N GLY A 201 -6.30 -0.94 13.24
CA GLY A 201 -7.62 -1.54 13.44
C GLY A 201 -8.58 -1.41 12.25
N SER A 202 -8.23 -0.65 11.23
CA SER A 202 -9.01 -0.50 10.01
C SER A 202 -8.66 -1.60 9.00
N PHE A 203 -9.67 -2.33 8.54
CA PHE A 203 -9.59 -3.35 7.49
C PHE A 203 -10.18 -2.77 6.21
N VAL A 204 -9.39 -2.77 5.14
CA VAL A 204 -9.79 -2.20 3.85
C VAL A 204 -9.63 -3.25 2.77
N SER A 205 -10.67 -3.41 1.95
CA SER A 205 -10.62 -4.23 0.74
C SER A 205 -11.24 -3.51 -0.44
N THR A 206 -10.68 -3.71 -1.63
CA THR A 206 -11.15 -3.08 -2.87
C THR A 206 -11.51 -4.14 -3.91
N PHE A 207 -12.74 -4.07 -4.40
CA PHE A 207 -13.21 -4.81 -5.56
C PHE A 207 -13.21 -3.89 -6.77
N ARG A 208 -12.63 -4.32 -7.89
CA ARG A 208 -12.52 -3.53 -9.13
C ARG A 208 -13.52 -4.00 -10.18
N THR A 209 -14.05 -3.06 -10.96
CA THR A 209 -14.83 -3.36 -12.17
C THR A 209 -14.18 -2.70 -13.38
N SER A 210 -14.02 -3.46 -14.46
CA SER A 210 -13.47 -2.97 -15.72
C SER A 210 -14.55 -2.66 -16.75
N LYS A 211 -15.82 -2.56 -16.31
CA LYS A 211 -16.96 -2.40 -17.22
C LYS A 211 -17.09 -0.95 -17.68
N ASN A 212 -17.12 -0.74 -19.00
CA ASN A 212 -17.29 0.60 -19.60
C ASN A 212 -18.65 1.23 -19.28
N ILE A 213 -19.71 0.42 -19.25
CA ILE A 213 -21.07 0.85 -18.88
C ILE A 213 -21.49 0.02 -17.69
N PHE A 214 -21.42 0.62 -16.50
CA PHE A 214 -21.87 0.00 -15.26
C PHE A 214 -23.37 0.26 -15.08
N THR A 215 -24.17 -0.80 -15.10
CA THR A 215 -25.63 -0.73 -15.09
C THR A 215 -26.19 -0.94 -13.68
N SER A 216 -27.47 -0.60 -13.47
CA SER A 216 -28.16 -0.89 -12.19
C SER A 216 -28.15 -2.37 -11.83
N LYS A 217 -28.13 -3.27 -12.82
CA LYS A 217 -28.01 -4.71 -12.59
C LYS A 217 -26.63 -5.09 -12.06
N ASP A 218 -25.57 -4.46 -12.56
CA ASP A 218 -24.20 -4.70 -12.10
C ASP A 218 -24.01 -4.22 -10.67
N ASN A 219 -24.60 -3.05 -10.37
CA ASN A 219 -24.66 -2.53 -9.00
C ASN A 219 -25.40 -3.51 -8.09
N LEU A 220 -26.60 -3.96 -8.47
CA LEU A 220 -27.38 -4.92 -7.69
C LEU A 220 -26.60 -6.20 -7.40
N LEU A 221 -25.94 -6.80 -8.40
CA LEU A 221 -25.15 -8.03 -8.20
C LEU A 221 -24.00 -7.82 -7.21
N SER A 222 -23.34 -6.66 -7.28
CA SER A 222 -22.23 -6.32 -6.39
C SER A 222 -22.73 -6.03 -4.97
N SER A 223 -23.79 -5.24 -4.84
CA SER A 223 -24.43 -4.92 -3.55
C SER A 223 -24.98 -6.16 -2.85
N LEU A 224 -25.62 -7.09 -3.58
CA LEU A 224 -26.07 -8.36 -2.98
C LEU A 224 -24.93 -9.19 -2.42
N TRP A 225 -23.74 -9.13 -3.03
CA TRP A 225 -22.57 -9.81 -2.49
C TRP A 225 -22.09 -9.18 -1.19
N PHE A 226 -21.95 -7.86 -1.16
CA PHE A 226 -21.52 -7.15 0.06
C PHE A 226 -22.54 -7.32 1.19
N GLU A 227 -23.83 -7.20 0.87
CA GLU A 227 -24.90 -7.32 1.86
C GLU A 227 -25.04 -8.74 2.40
N LEU A 228 -24.79 -9.77 1.59
CA LEU A 228 -24.70 -11.14 2.10
C LEU A 228 -23.61 -11.26 3.17
N ILE A 229 -22.45 -10.63 2.97
CA ILE A 229 -21.36 -10.70 3.93
C ILE A 229 -21.69 -9.91 5.21
N GLU A 230 -22.34 -8.75 5.11
CA GLU A 230 -22.85 -7.98 6.27
C GLU A 230 -23.82 -8.84 7.11
N VAL A 231 -24.76 -9.54 6.46
CA VAL A 231 -25.70 -10.46 7.14
C VAL A 231 -24.98 -11.61 7.85
N LEU A 232 -23.91 -12.14 7.25
CA LEU A 232 -23.10 -13.19 7.87
C LEU A 232 -22.32 -12.67 9.08
N GLU A 233 -21.85 -11.42 9.04
CA GLU A 233 -21.21 -10.79 10.19
C GLU A 233 -22.19 -10.60 11.34
N GLU A 234 -23.35 -10.01 11.08
CA GLU A 234 -24.39 -9.78 12.09
C GLU A 234 -24.82 -11.11 12.75
N ALA A 235 -25.04 -12.15 11.95
CA ALA A 235 -25.37 -13.48 12.46
C ALA A 235 -24.23 -14.07 13.30
N ARG A 236 -22.97 -13.86 12.89
CA ARG A 236 -21.79 -14.30 13.65
C ARG A 236 -21.68 -13.59 14.99
N GLU A 237 -21.85 -12.28 15.03
CA GLU A 237 -21.71 -11.47 16.24
C GLU A 237 -22.81 -11.77 17.27
N ASN A 238 -24.02 -12.03 16.80
CA ASN A 238 -25.17 -12.37 17.66
C ASN A 238 -25.28 -13.87 17.98
N ASP A 239 -24.40 -14.71 17.41
CA ASP A 239 -24.47 -16.17 17.48
C ASP A 239 -25.84 -16.72 17.04
N GLU A 240 -26.41 -16.15 15.98
CA GLU A 240 -27.69 -16.53 15.39
C GLU A 240 -27.54 -17.38 14.13
N ASP A 241 -28.48 -18.31 13.92
CA ASP A 241 -28.62 -19.00 12.63
C ASP A 241 -29.32 -18.11 11.59
N LEU A 242 -28.98 -18.32 10.32
CA LEU A 242 -29.67 -17.65 9.21
C LEU A 242 -31.12 -18.14 9.08
N LYS A 243 -32.06 -17.19 9.16
CA LYS A 243 -33.52 -17.45 9.26
C LYS A 243 -34.14 -17.95 7.95
N VAL A 244 -33.45 -17.81 6.82
CA VAL A 244 -33.96 -18.08 5.47
C VAL A 244 -32.95 -18.84 4.62
N ASP A 245 -33.42 -19.80 3.81
CA ASP A 245 -32.57 -20.66 2.96
C ASP A 245 -32.06 -20.00 1.67
N ASN A 246 -32.61 -18.85 1.31
CA ASN A 246 -32.31 -18.12 0.09
C ASN A 246 -31.41 -16.92 0.39
N ILE A 247 -30.20 -16.89 -0.19
CA ILE A 247 -29.25 -15.79 0.02
C ILE A 247 -29.74 -14.44 -0.49
N TYR A 248 -30.61 -14.43 -1.49
CA TYR A 248 -31.15 -13.19 -2.05
C TYR A 248 -32.19 -12.57 -1.13
N GLU A 249 -32.95 -13.40 -0.42
CA GLU A 249 -33.92 -12.94 0.59
C GLU A 249 -33.18 -12.45 1.82
N LEU A 250 -32.17 -13.20 2.28
CA LEU A 250 -31.28 -12.78 3.36
C LEU A 250 -30.67 -11.39 3.13
N ALA A 251 -30.17 -11.13 1.93
CA ALA A 251 -29.52 -9.87 1.59
C ALA A 251 -30.51 -8.70 1.34
N VAL A 252 -31.79 -8.98 1.10
CA VAL A 252 -32.80 -7.92 0.83
C VAL A 252 -33.58 -7.57 2.09
N ASP A 253 -33.88 -8.56 2.92
CA ASP A 253 -34.72 -8.41 4.12
C ASP A 253 -33.88 -8.22 5.40
N SER A 254 -32.61 -7.87 5.26
CA SER A 254 -31.71 -7.64 6.39
C SER A 254 -32.08 -6.36 7.14
N GLU A 255 -32.37 -6.48 8.44
CA GLU A 255 -32.67 -5.36 9.33
C GLU A 255 -31.43 -4.91 10.13
N ILE A 256 -30.25 -4.97 9.52
CA ILE A 256 -28.99 -4.54 10.17
C ILE A 256 -29.06 -3.03 10.40
N ASN A 257 -28.80 -2.64 11.64
CA ASN A 257 -28.76 -1.25 12.07
C ASN A 257 -27.71 -0.46 11.26
N GLU A 258 -28.05 0.74 10.82
CA GLU A 258 -27.16 1.57 9.98
C GLU A 258 -25.83 1.89 10.67
N ASP A 259 -25.81 2.03 12.00
CA ASP A 259 -24.59 2.31 12.78
C ASP A 259 -23.64 1.11 12.84
N ASP A 260 -24.13 -0.10 12.61
CA ASP A 260 -23.36 -1.35 12.62
C ASP A 260 -22.86 -1.74 11.22
N ARG A 261 -23.32 -1.01 10.18
CA ARG A 261 -22.90 -1.21 8.78
C ARG A 261 -21.55 -0.59 8.51
N ASN A 262 -20.87 -1.18 7.54
CA ASN A 262 -19.55 -0.72 7.15
C ASN A 262 -19.57 0.39 6.11
N ASP A 263 -18.45 1.10 6.00
CA ASP A 263 -18.26 2.14 4.99
C ASP A 263 -17.98 1.51 3.61
N LEU A 264 -18.97 1.60 2.72
CA LEU A 264 -18.84 1.21 1.32
C LEU A 264 -18.75 2.45 0.42
N SER A 265 -17.54 2.74 -0.03
CA SER A 265 -17.26 3.78 -1.01
C SER A 265 -17.29 3.23 -2.43
N ILE A 266 -18.01 3.89 -3.36
CA ILE A 266 -18.20 3.41 -4.72
C ILE A 266 -17.78 4.46 -5.74
N TYR A 267 -16.99 4.05 -6.73
CA TYR A 267 -16.63 4.85 -7.90
C TYR A 267 -16.85 4.04 -9.17
N VAL A 268 -17.88 4.38 -9.95
CA VAL A 268 -18.32 3.57 -11.11
C VAL A 268 -17.79 4.04 -12.48
N GLN A 269 -16.90 5.05 -12.53
CA GLN A 269 -16.30 5.44 -13.81
C GLN A 269 -15.25 4.41 -14.22
N SER A 270 -15.34 3.85 -15.43
CA SER A 270 -14.43 2.80 -15.89
C SER A 270 -12.96 3.27 -15.98
N PRO A 271 -12.00 2.56 -15.35
CA PRO A 271 -12.18 1.43 -14.43
C PRO A 271 -12.70 1.87 -13.05
N GLY A 272 -13.78 1.23 -12.60
CA GLY A 272 -14.44 1.53 -11.33
C GLY A 272 -13.96 0.65 -10.17
N TRP A 273 -14.39 0.99 -8.96
CA TRP A 273 -14.09 0.24 -7.75
C TRP A 273 -15.17 0.39 -6.68
N PHE A 274 -15.24 -0.62 -5.81
CA PHE A 274 -15.97 -0.67 -4.54
C PHE A 274 -14.92 -0.85 -3.46
N ARG A 275 -14.83 0.09 -2.53
CA ARG A 275 -13.91 0.03 -1.40
C ARG A 275 -14.73 -0.14 -0.14
N TRP A 276 -14.44 -1.22 0.55
CA TRP A 276 -15.09 -1.60 1.77
C TRP A 276 -14.12 -1.39 2.93
N ARG A 277 -14.48 -0.51 3.86
CA ARG A 277 -13.72 -0.20 5.06
C ARG A 277 -14.53 -0.56 6.31
N SER A 278 -13.86 -1.19 7.26
CA SER A 278 -14.44 -1.61 8.53
C SER A 278 -13.42 -1.58 9.67
N GLN A 279 -13.91 -1.53 10.91
CA GLN A 279 -13.12 -1.84 12.12
C GLN A 279 -13.14 -3.34 12.46
N LYS A 280 -13.97 -4.10 11.74
CA LYS A 280 -14.11 -5.55 11.81
C LYS A 280 -13.40 -6.20 10.63
N ILE A 281 -13.17 -7.51 10.74
CA ILE A 281 -12.36 -8.27 9.79
C ILE A 281 -13.09 -8.62 8.50
N GLU A 282 -14.39 -8.33 8.40
CA GLU A 282 -15.24 -8.82 7.32
C GLU A 282 -14.79 -8.42 5.90
N PRO A 283 -14.15 -7.26 5.62
CA PRO A 283 -13.71 -6.96 4.26
C PRO A 283 -12.70 -7.99 3.74
N LEU A 284 -11.82 -8.49 4.61
CA LEU A 284 -10.85 -9.53 4.27
C LEU A 284 -11.52 -10.90 4.06
N ALA A 285 -12.50 -11.23 4.91
CA ALA A 285 -13.29 -12.45 4.72
C ALA A 285 -14.11 -12.39 3.42
N ALA A 286 -14.63 -11.21 3.04
CA ALA A 286 -15.39 -10.99 1.82
C ALA A 286 -14.56 -11.29 0.57
N ILE A 287 -13.33 -10.78 0.47
CA ILE A 287 -12.45 -11.06 -0.68
C ILE A 287 -12.03 -12.53 -0.71
N ALA A 288 -11.85 -13.17 0.45
CA ALA A 288 -11.48 -14.58 0.54
C ALA A 288 -12.61 -15.48 0.02
N LEU A 289 -13.83 -15.27 0.53
CA LEU A 289 -15.03 -15.98 0.10
C LEU A 289 -15.32 -15.72 -1.38
N PHE A 290 -15.15 -14.48 -1.85
CA PHE A 290 -15.40 -14.15 -3.25
C PHE A 290 -14.47 -14.94 -4.18
N ALA A 291 -13.17 -15.00 -3.88
CA ALA A 291 -12.20 -15.75 -4.68
C ALA A 291 -12.50 -17.26 -4.70
N MET A 292 -12.95 -17.84 -3.59
CA MET A 292 -13.37 -19.25 -3.56
C MET A 292 -14.68 -19.48 -4.32
N ALA A 293 -15.64 -18.56 -4.17
CA ALA A 293 -16.96 -18.64 -4.78
C ALA A 293 -16.89 -18.51 -6.31
N THR A 294 -16.11 -17.57 -6.85
CA THR A 294 -15.91 -17.41 -8.30
C THR A 294 -15.19 -18.61 -8.92
N ALA A 295 -14.27 -19.22 -8.19
CA ALA A 295 -13.60 -20.45 -8.60
C ALA A 295 -14.46 -21.71 -8.45
N ASN A 296 -15.69 -21.60 -7.94
CA ASN A 296 -16.60 -22.72 -7.64
C ASN A 296 -15.96 -23.80 -6.75
N VAL A 297 -15.22 -23.37 -5.72
CA VAL A 297 -14.63 -24.29 -4.74
C VAL A 297 -15.74 -25.08 -4.03
N PRO A 298 -15.69 -26.43 -3.99
CA PRO A 298 -16.68 -27.23 -3.28
C PRO A 298 -16.73 -26.90 -1.79
N TYR A 299 -17.93 -26.92 -1.19
CA TYR A 299 -18.14 -26.55 0.23
C TYR A 299 -17.16 -27.25 1.20
N ALA A 300 -16.95 -28.55 1.04
CA ALA A 300 -16.06 -29.32 1.90
C ALA A 300 -14.59 -28.86 1.79
N GLU A 301 -14.16 -28.41 0.62
CA GLU A 301 -12.81 -27.88 0.41
C GLU A 301 -12.69 -26.42 0.88
N ALA A 302 -13.74 -25.62 0.71
CA ALA A 302 -13.80 -24.24 1.17
C ALA A 302 -13.65 -24.14 2.70
N ARG A 303 -14.27 -25.06 3.45
CA ARG A 303 -14.15 -25.10 4.93
C ARG A 303 -12.74 -25.40 5.43
N GLU A 304 -11.96 -26.11 4.63
CA GLU A 304 -10.57 -26.47 4.95
C GLU A 304 -9.57 -25.48 4.34
N ALA A 305 -10.06 -24.38 3.75
CA ALA A 305 -9.22 -23.35 3.21
C ALA A 305 -8.50 -22.57 4.32
N THR A 306 -7.34 -22.03 3.96
CA THR A 306 -6.54 -21.12 4.80
C THR A 306 -6.30 -19.83 4.03
N VAL A 307 -6.05 -18.74 4.72
CA VAL A 307 -5.77 -17.44 4.12
C VAL A 307 -4.29 -17.07 4.27
N SER A 308 -3.79 -16.23 3.38
CA SER A 308 -2.48 -15.61 3.53
C SER A 308 -2.47 -14.16 3.06
N ALA A 309 -1.68 -13.31 3.72
CA ALA A 309 -1.48 -11.92 3.36
C ALA A 309 0.01 -11.54 3.34
N GLN A 310 0.29 -10.32 2.89
CA GLN A 310 1.63 -9.74 2.88
C GLN A 310 1.88 -9.01 4.19
N ILE A 311 2.65 -9.64 5.09
CA ILE A 311 3.03 -9.05 6.38
C ILE A 311 4.17 -8.06 6.16
N VAL A 312 3.95 -6.78 6.50
CA VAL A 312 4.99 -5.76 6.46
C VAL A 312 5.75 -5.77 7.80
N ARG A 313 7.06 -6.05 7.74
CA ARG A 313 7.95 -6.14 8.90
C ARG A 313 7.48 -7.18 9.94
N LYS A 314 7.16 -6.73 11.16
CA LYS A 314 6.70 -7.52 12.30
C LYS A 314 5.26 -7.11 12.67
N ALA A 315 4.44 -6.78 11.68
CA ALA A 315 3.02 -6.55 11.94
C ALA A 315 2.42 -7.84 12.53
N ASP A 316 1.41 -7.65 13.37
CA ASP A 316 0.74 -8.75 14.07
C ASP A 316 0.06 -9.68 13.07
N ASP A 317 0.42 -10.96 13.11
CA ASP A 317 -0.17 -11.99 12.27
C ASP A 317 -1.40 -12.64 12.90
N GLN A 318 -1.77 -12.29 14.13
CA GLN A 318 -3.01 -12.71 14.77
C GLN A 318 -4.23 -12.38 13.90
N CYS A 319 -4.19 -11.22 13.23
CA CYS A 319 -5.17 -10.81 12.24
C CYS A 319 -5.47 -11.91 11.20
N LEU A 320 -4.46 -12.67 10.73
CA LEU A 320 -4.69 -13.75 9.77
C LEU A 320 -5.43 -14.95 10.35
N GLY A 321 -5.15 -15.30 11.61
CA GLY A 321 -5.88 -16.35 12.32
C GLY A 321 -7.37 -15.99 12.45
N ASP A 322 -7.63 -14.73 12.78
CA ASP A 322 -8.99 -14.20 12.90
C ASP A 322 -9.71 -14.19 11.53
N VAL A 323 -9.02 -13.89 10.42
CA VAL A 323 -9.62 -14.01 9.07
C VAL A 323 -10.02 -15.47 8.80
N ASP A 324 -9.11 -16.42 9.08
CA ASP A 324 -9.36 -17.85 8.85
C ASP A 324 -10.58 -18.35 9.62
N GLU A 325 -10.71 -17.94 10.89
CA GLU A 325 -11.84 -18.29 11.73
C GLU A 325 -13.14 -17.67 11.21
N THR A 326 -13.13 -16.37 10.87
CA THR A 326 -14.32 -15.68 10.34
C THR A 326 -14.79 -16.30 9.02
N VAL A 327 -13.87 -16.61 8.09
CA VAL A 327 -14.21 -17.29 6.83
C VAL A 327 -14.87 -18.65 7.07
N LYS A 328 -14.34 -19.43 8.01
CA LYS A 328 -14.92 -20.74 8.36
C LYS A 328 -16.31 -20.58 8.99
N ARG A 329 -16.46 -19.61 9.89
CA ARG A 329 -17.75 -19.33 10.55
C ARG A 329 -18.81 -18.88 9.55
N TYR A 330 -18.44 -18.02 8.59
CA TYR A 330 -19.32 -17.64 7.49
C TYR A 330 -19.74 -18.82 6.62
N LEU A 331 -18.81 -19.71 6.27
CA LEU A 331 -19.13 -20.93 5.54
C LEU A 331 -20.09 -21.84 6.34
N GLU A 332 -19.89 -21.97 7.65
CA GLU A 332 -20.79 -22.75 8.52
C GLU A 332 -22.20 -22.17 8.56
N LEU A 333 -22.34 -20.84 8.72
CA LEU A 333 -23.63 -20.14 8.70
C LEU A 333 -24.37 -20.32 7.37
N LEU A 334 -23.64 -20.22 6.26
CA LEU A 334 -24.20 -20.48 4.92
C LEU A 334 -24.66 -21.93 4.80
N GLY A 335 -23.83 -22.87 5.24
CA GLY A 335 -24.02 -24.28 4.91
C GLY A 335 -23.86 -24.55 3.41
N LYS A 336 -24.01 -25.81 3.02
CA LYS A 336 -23.74 -26.25 1.64
C LYS A 336 -24.64 -25.56 0.61
N ASP A 337 -25.94 -25.50 0.87
CA ASP A 337 -26.91 -25.06 -0.14
C ASP A 337 -26.83 -23.55 -0.40
N ARG A 338 -26.65 -22.74 0.66
CA ARG A 338 -26.44 -21.28 0.50
C ARG A 338 -25.07 -20.98 -0.07
N TRP A 339 -24.04 -21.77 0.24
CA TRP A 339 -22.73 -21.65 -0.42
C TRP A 339 -22.82 -21.85 -1.94
N GLU A 340 -23.55 -22.87 -2.40
CA GLU A 340 -23.77 -23.06 -3.84
C GLU A 340 -24.51 -21.87 -4.50
N GLN A 341 -25.44 -21.23 -3.77
CA GLN A 341 -26.06 -19.99 -4.23
C GLN A 341 -25.08 -18.82 -4.26
N ALA A 342 -24.22 -18.70 -3.25
CA ALA A 342 -23.20 -17.66 -3.14
C ALA A 342 -22.17 -17.78 -4.28
N CYS A 343 -21.74 -18.99 -4.63
CA CYS A 343 -20.92 -19.27 -5.82
C CYS A 343 -21.60 -18.75 -7.09
N LYS A 344 -22.89 -19.05 -7.29
CA LYS A 344 -23.64 -18.56 -8.46
C LYS A 344 -23.74 -17.03 -8.48
N LEU A 345 -23.91 -16.38 -7.33
CA LEU A 345 -23.94 -14.92 -7.22
C LEU A 345 -22.57 -14.33 -7.54
N ALA A 346 -21.50 -14.83 -6.92
CA ALA A 346 -20.12 -14.36 -7.14
C ALA A 346 -19.70 -14.52 -8.60
N VAL A 347 -19.97 -15.67 -9.23
CA VAL A 347 -19.69 -15.89 -10.66
C VAL A 347 -20.48 -14.90 -11.53
N LYS A 348 -21.74 -14.58 -11.20
CA LYS A 348 -22.51 -13.55 -11.93
C LYS A 348 -21.92 -12.16 -11.73
N ALA A 349 -21.51 -11.79 -10.52
CA ALA A 349 -20.85 -10.52 -10.25
C ALA A 349 -19.51 -10.40 -11.02
N GLU A 350 -18.69 -11.46 -10.99
CA GLU A 350 -17.42 -11.50 -11.72
C GLU A 350 -17.61 -11.45 -13.24
N THR A 351 -18.57 -12.19 -13.80
CA THR A 351 -18.73 -12.28 -15.26
C THR A 351 -19.56 -11.15 -15.85
N GLN A 352 -20.60 -10.68 -15.15
CA GLN A 352 -21.53 -9.66 -15.67
C GLN A 352 -21.13 -8.25 -15.23
N ALA A 353 -20.83 -8.06 -13.95
CA ALA A 353 -20.40 -6.78 -13.39
C ALA A 353 -18.87 -6.56 -13.52
N THR A 354 -18.15 -7.56 -14.04
CA THR A 354 -16.68 -7.59 -14.13
C THR A 354 -15.98 -7.33 -12.80
N LEU A 355 -16.65 -7.69 -11.70
CA LEU A 355 -16.20 -7.47 -10.34
C LEU A 355 -15.04 -8.42 -10.01
N LYS A 356 -13.92 -7.87 -9.53
CA LYS A 356 -12.72 -8.65 -9.18
C LYS A 356 -12.21 -8.23 -7.82
N ALA A 357 -11.94 -9.21 -6.96
CA ALA A 357 -11.09 -9.05 -5.79
C ALA A 357 -9.62 -9.31 -6.15
N ASN A 358 -8.68 -8.84 -5.35
CA ASN A 358 -7.26 -9.17 -5.53
C ASN A 358 -6.87 -10.55 -4.97
N ALA A 359 -7.76 -11.17 -4.20
CA ALA A 359 -7.54 -12.49 -3.65
C ALA A 359 -7.41 -13.56 -4.75
N THR A 360 -6.47 -14.49 -4.57
CA THR A 360 -6.18 -15.56 -5.53
C THR A 360 -6.07 -16.91 -4.83
N LEU A 361 -6.49 -17.98 -5.50
CA LEU A 361 -6.33 -19.34 -4.99
C LEU A 361 -4.96 -19.92 -5.35
N LYS A 362 -4.30 -20.53 -4.38
CA LYS A 362 -3.06 -21.28 -4.53
C LYS A 362 -3.25 -22.71 -4.06
N ASN A 363 -2.79 -23.67 -4.86
CA ASN A 363 -2.70 -25.05 -4.42
C ASN A 363 -1.50 -25.20 -3.48
N SER A 364 -1.74 -25.80 -2.31
CA SER A 364 -0.75 -25.94 -1.22
C SER A 364 0.46 -26.85 -1.55
N GLU A 365 0.48 -27.52 -2.69
CA GLU A 365 1.58 -28.41 -3.11
C GLU A 365 2.90 -27.68 -3.43
N ASN A 366 2.90 -26.35 -3.58
CA ASN A 366 4.08 -25.59 -4.02
C ASN A 366 4.83 -24.80 -2.93
N HIS A 367 4.43 -24.87 -1.65
CA HIS A 367 4.99 -24.00 -0.60
C HIS A 367 5.99 -24.65 0.38
N ALA A 368 6.34 -25.94 0.20
CA ALA A 368 7.33 -26.61 1.05
C ALA A 368 8.79 -26.12 0.86
N THR A 369 9.06 -25.18 -0.08
CA THR A 369 10.43 -24.80 -0.46
C THR A 369 10.87 -23.39 -0.01
N LEU A 370 10.06 -22.63 0.74
CA LEU A 370 10.38 -21.24 1.10
C LEU A 370 10.47 -20.95 2.61
N ARG A 371 10.52 -21.99 3.46
CA ARG A 371 10.96 -21.84 4.87
C ARG A 371 12.31 -22.54 5.08
N LYS A 372 13.39 -21.90 4.62
CA LYS A 372 14.74 -22.09 5.12
C LYS A 372 15.47 -20.75 5.16
#